data_AF-A0A2H0HL71-F1
#
_entry.id   AF-A0A2H0HL71-F1
#
_cell.length_a   1.000
_cell.length_b   1.000
_cell.length_c   1.000
_cell.angle_alpha   90.00
_cell.angle_beta   90.00
_cell.angle_gamma   90.00
#
_symmetry.space_group_name_H-M   'P 1'
#
loop_
_entity.id
_entity.type
_entity.pdbx_description
1 polymer ?
#
loop_
_entity_poly.entity_id
_entity_poly.type
_entity_poly.pdbx_seq_one_letter_code
_entity_poly.pdbx_strand_id
1 'polypeptide(L)'
;ASGYSSIMWFTTGAGHFDDPTLVAPTYFPDPSEGVTQNDTLIMTMVGYGLAPCGNDTSTARLIVIPGAYAQAGSDENSCFGDPYDFANSTDSAFATHYATLLWSTSG
;
A
#
# COMPACT_ATOMS: atom_id res chain seq x y z
N ALA A 1 17.62 -22.57 11.14
CA ALA A 1 17.14 -22.55 12.54
C ALA A 1 16.36 -23.85 12.77
N SER A 2 16.63 -24.58 13.86
CA SER A 2 16.11 -25.94 14.08
C SER A 2 15.65 -26.15 15.53
N GLY A 3 14.94 -25.16 16.10
CA GLY A 3 14.48 -25.16 17.49
C GLY A 3 12.99 -24.86 17.68
N TYR A 4 12.21 -24.76 16.61
CA TYR A 4 10.77 -24.48 16.65
C TYR A 4 9.98 -25.59 15.95
N SER A 5 8.75 -25.81 16.42
CA SER A 5 7.78 -26.77 15.88
C SER A 5 6.96 -26.18 14.73
N SER A 6 6.59 -24.90 14.88
CA SER A 6 5.82 -24.12 13.90
C SER A 6 6.04 -22.64 14.17
N ILE A 7 5.59 -21.82 13.24
CA ILE A 7 5.55 -20.36 13.36
C ILE A 7 4.19 -19.86 12.90
N MET A 8 3.80 -18.69 13.38
CA MET A 8 2.57 -18.02 12.96
C MET A 8 2.76 -16.51 12.93
N TRP A 9 2.31 -15.88 11.85
CA TRP A 9 2.28 -14.43 11.68
C TRP A 9 0.88 -13.85 11.95
N PHE A 10 0.86 -12.69 12.59
CA PHE A 10 -0.31 -11.85 12.83
C PHE A 10 0.00 -10.42 12.38
N THR A 11 -1.03 -9.66 11.99
CA THR A 11 -0.90 -8.26 11.59
C THR A 11 -1.99 -7.41 12.24
N THR A 12 -1.70 -6.14 12.50
CA THR A 12 -2.72 -5.14 12.84
C THR A 12 -3.42 -4.56 11.61
N GLY A 13 -2.90 -4.87 10.42
CA GLY A 13 -3.47 -4.44 9.14
C GLY A 13 -4.70 -5.23 8.72
N ALA A 14 -5.47 -4.63 7.81
CA ALA A 14 -6.57 -5.23 7.06
C ALA A 14 -6.12 -6.17 5.92
N GLY A 15 -4.86 -6.08 5.48
CA GLY A 15 -4.27 -7.00 4.50
C GLY A 15 -4.04 -8.43 5.04
N HIS A 16 -3.43 -9.30 4.23
CA HIS A 16 -3.21 -10.71 4.59
C HIS A 16 -1.83 -11.23 4.18
N PHE A 17 -1.37 -12.30 4.83
CA PHE A 17 -0.20 -13.07 4.40
C PHE A 17 -0.60 -14.15 3.40
N ASP A 18 0.25 -14.47 2.42
CA ASP A 18 0.08 -15.65 1.55
C ASP A 18 0.01 -16.96 2.36
N ASP A 19 0.98 -17.14 3.26
CA ASP A 19 1.03 -18.25 4.20
C ASP A 19 1.67 -17.76 5.52
N PRO A 20 0.86 -17.51 6.57
CA PRO A 20 1.36 -17.01 7.84
C PRO A 20 2.21 -18.03 8.61
N THR A 21 2.40 -19.25 8.09
CA THR A 21 3.24 -20.29 8.70
C THR A 21 4.65 -20.40 8.11
N LEU A 22 4.98 -19.53 7.13
CA LEU A 22 6.32 -19.43 6.56
C LEU A 22 7.21 -18.44 7.32
N VAL A 23 8.53 -18.70 7.29
CA VAL A 23 9.52 -17.84 7.98
C VAL A 23 9.60 -16.48 7.31
N ALA A 24 9.40 -16.45 6.00
CA ALA A 24 9.37 -15.26 5.17
C ALA A 24 8.12 -15.29 4.27
N PRO A 25 6.95 -14.95 4.82
CA PRO A 25 5.72 -14.83 4.04
C PRO A 25 5.70 -13.51 3.26
N THR A 26 4.86 -13.44 2.24
CA THR A 26 4.54 -12.21 1.53
C THR A 26 3.27 -11.60 2.14
N TYR A 27 3.34 -10.35 2.58
CA TYR A 27 2.15 -9.60 3.01
C TYR A 27 1.55 -8.82 1.83
N PHE A 28 0.24 -8.97 1.63
CA PHE A 28 -0.56 -8.24 0.64
C PHE A 28 -1.40 -7.18 1.36
N PRO A 29 -1.03 -5.90 1.28
CA PRO A 29 -1.82 -4.83 1.86
C PRO A 29 -3.21 -4.73 1.22
N ASP A 30 -4.22 -4.39 2.02
CA ASP A 30 -5.54 -4.02 1.53
C ASP A 30 -5.52 -2.59 0.93
N PRO A 31 -6.31 -2.28 -0.11
CA PRO A 31 -6.37 -0.92 -0.67
C PRO A 31 -6.74 0.19 0.32
N SER A 32 -7.36 -0.14 1.46
CA SER A 32 -7.62 0.81 2.56
C SER A 32 -6.37 1.16 3.38
N GLU A 33 -5.32 0.35 3.32
CA GLU A 33 -4.04 0.56 3.99
C GLU A 33 -3.17 1.50 3.15
N GLY A 34 -2.73 2.61 3.75
CA GLY A 34 -2.01 3.67 3.03
C GLY A 34 -2.90 4.81 2.52
N VAL A 35 -4.20 4.81 2.81
CA VAL A 35 -5.07 5.99 2.56
C VAL A 35 -4.59 7.21 3.37
N THR A 36 -4.00 6.96 4.54
CA THR A 36 -3.28 7.98 5.31
C THR A 36 -1.80 7.91 4.97
N GLN A 37 -1.17 9.08 4.80
CA GLN A 37 0.26 9.16 4.54
C GLN A 37 1.04 8.48 5.68
N ASN A 38 1.75 7.39 5.35
CA ASN A 38 2.56 6.55 6.25
C ASN A 38 1.77 5.70 7.25
N ASP A 39 0.76 4.98 6.77
CA ASP A 39 0.06 3.99 7.59
C ASP A 39 1.05 2.93 8.11
N THR A 40 1.11 2.77 9.43
CA THR A 40 2.12 1.94 10.10
C THR A 40 1.46 0.70 10.67
N LEU A 41 1.79 -0.45 10.11
CA LEU A 41 1.29 -1.75 10.50
C LEU A 41 2.31 -2.47 11.39
N ILE A 42 1.83 -3.15 12.43
CA ILE A 42 2.64 -3.99 13.29
C ILE A 42 2.38 -5.45 12.91
N MET A 43 3.45 -6.14 12.54
CA MET A 43 3.45 -7.57 12.28
C MET A 43 4.05 -8.28 13.48
N THR A 44 3.43 -9.37 13.91
CA THR A 44 3.88 -10.17 15.06
C THR A 44 4.10 -11.59 14.62
N MET A 45 5.32 -12.10 14.80
CA MET A 45 5.68 -13.50 14.56
C MET A 45 5.77 -14.23 15.89
N VAL A 46 5.08 -15.35 16.03
CA VAL A 46 5.19 -16.26 17.15
C VAL A 46 5.90 -17.53 16.68
N GLY A 47 7.03 -17.85 17.32
CA GLY A 47 7.73 -19.13 17.13
C GLY A 47 7.37 -20.10 18.25
N TYR A 48 6.72 -21.20 17.91
CA TYR A 48 6.32 -22.22 18.89
C TYR A 48 7.49 -23.18 19.13
N GLY A 49 8.15 -23.06 20.28
CA GLY A 49 9.31 -23.88 20.65
C GLY A 49 8.96 -25.36 20.79
N LEU A 50 9.95 -26.23 20.54
CA LEU A 50 9.87 -27.64 20.93
C LEU A 50 10.28 -27.78 22.40
N ALA A 51 9.53 -28.56 23.18
CA ALA A 51 9.85 -28.81 24.59
C ALA A 51 11.32 -29.30 24.73
N PRO A 52 12.09 -28.77 25.71
CA PRO A 52 11.68 -27.93 26.84
C PRO A 52 11.62 -26.43 26.56
N CYS A 53 11.89 -25.98 25.33
CA CYS A 53 11.85 -24.56 24.97
C CYS A 53 10.41 -24.04 24.95
N GLY A 54 10.21 -22.85 25.50
CA GLY A 54 8.94 -22.12 25.38
C GLY A 54 8.76 -21.46 24.02
N ASN A 55 7.62 -20.81 23.84
CA ASN A 55 7.36 -20.00 22.65
C ASN A 55 8.12 -18.67 22.73
N ASP A 56 8.53 -18.15 21.59
CA ASP A 56 9.12 -16.82 21.46
C ASP A 56 8.25 -15.94 20.55
N THR A 57 8.32 -14.63 20.71
CA THR A 57 7.53 -13.69 19.92
C THR A 57 8.38 -12.48 19.53
N SER A 58 8.32 -12.12 18.25
CA SER A 58 9.01 -10.98 17.68
C SER A 58 8.04 -10.10 16.92
N THR A 59 8.35 -8.80 16.81
CA THR A 59 7.53 -7.85 16.07
C THR A 59 8.34 -7.13 15.00
N ALA A 60 7.69 -6.84 13.89
CA ALA A 60 8.22 -6.05 12.79
C ALA A 60 7.23 -4.91 12.48
N ARG A 61 7.76 -3.81 11.92
CA ARG A 61 6.96 -2.66 11.48
C ARG A 61 7.01 -2.58 9.96
N LEU A 62 5.83 -2.48 9.35
CA LEU A 62 5.69 -2.18 7.92
C LEU A 62 5.03 -0.81 7.78
N ILE A 63 5.61 0.06 6.97
CA ILE A 63 4.99 1.33 6.61
C ILE A 63 4.43 1.17 5.20
N VAL A 64 3.11 1.25 5.05
CA VAL A 64 2.44 1.20 3.76
C VAL A 64 2.36 2.63 3.24
N ILE A 65 3.02 2.85 2.10
CA ILE A 65 3.03 4.14 1.42
C ILE A 65 2.01 4.04 0.27
N PRO A 66 1.03 4.96 0.19
CA PRO A 66 0.10 5.00 -0.93
C PRO A 66 0.82 5.11 -2.27
N GLY A 67 0.30 4.40 -3.28
CA GLY A 67 0.70 4.61 -4.66
C GLY A 67 0.29 6.01 -5.15
N ALA A 68 1.03 6.53 -6.14
CA ALA A 68 0.63 7.75 -6.82
C ALA A 68 -0.70 7.55 -7.54
N TYR A 69 -1.62 8.50 -7.37
CA TYR A 69 -2.93 8.51 -8.03
C TYR A 69 -3.12 9.83 -8.76
N ALA A 70 -3.60 9.78 -10.01
CA ALA A 70 -3.86 10.96 -10.82
C ALA A 70 -5.16 10.79 -11.61
N GLN A 71 -5.99 11.83 -11.61
CA GLN A 71 -7.20 11.94 -12.41
C GLN A 71 -7.11 13.23 -13.24
N ALA A 72 -7.25 13.10 -14.56
CA ALA A 72 -7.08 14.22 -15.50
C ALA A 72 -8.26 15.21 -15.51
N GLY A 73 -9.32 14.95 -14.74
CA GLY A 73 -10.57 15.71 -14.76
C GLY A 73 -11.60 15.11 -15.72
N SER A 74 -12.62 15.90 -16.06
CA SER A 74 -13.64 15.56 -17.05
C SER A 74 -13.12 15.64 -18.49
N ASP A 75 -13.82 14.98 -19.42
CA ASP A 75 -13.63 15.20 -20.85
C ASP A 75 -14.16 16.57 -21.25
N GLU A 76 -13.45 17.26 -22.16
CA GLU A 76 -13.72 18.65 -22.52
C GLU A 76 -13.68 18.87 -24.03
N ASN A 77 -14.38 19.91 -24.51
CA ASN A 77 -14.39 20.30 -25.91
C ASN A 77 -13.88 21.74 -26.08
N SER A 78 -13.02 21.96 -27.07
CA SER A 78 -12.57 23.30 -27.48
C SER A 78 -12.74 23.49 -28.99
N CYS A 79 -12.89 24.74 -29.41
CA CYS A 79 -12.87 25.12 -30.81
C CYS A 79 -11.43 25.13 -31.36
N PHE A 80 -11.27 24.94 -32.67
CA PHE A 80 -9.95 24.96 -33.30
C PHE A 80 -9.27 26.32 -33.09
N GLY A 81 -8.05 26.30 -32.54
CA GLY A 81 -7.24 27.49 -32.29
C GLY A 81 -7.55 28.21 -30.97
N ASP A 82 -8.62 27.81 -30.27
CA ASP A 82 -8.96 28.39 -28.98
C ASP A 82 -8.22 27.65 -27.86
N PRO A 83 -7.48 28.37 -26.99
CA PRO A 83 -6.84 27.76 -25.84
C PRO A 83 -7.91 27.26 -24.86
N TYR A 84 -7.71 26.06 -24.34
CA TYR A 84 -8.54 25.51 -23.27
C TYR A 84 -7.80 25.61 -21.93
N ASP A 85 -8.48 26.15 -20.92
CA ASP A 85 -7.97 26.22 -19.56
C ASP A 85 -8.68 25.17 -18.70
N PHE A 86 -7.93 24.16 -18.27
CA PHE A 86 -8.39 23.07 -17.40
C PHE A 86 -8.86 23.53 -16.01
N ALA A 87 -8.61 24.79 -15.63
CA ALA A 87 -9.24 25.37 -14.45
C ALA A 87 -10.77 25.51 -14.60
N ASN A 88 -11.29 25.50 -15.83
CA ASN A 88 -12.72 25.59 -16.14
C ASN A 88 -13.41 24.24 -16.34
N SER A 89 -12.69 23.12 -16.16
CA SER A 89 -13.26 21.79 -16.32
C SER A 89 -14.37 21.52 -15.31
N THR A 90 -15.38 20.73 -15.72
CA THR A 90 -16.52 20.37 -14.85
C THR A 90 -16.05 19.63 -13.61
N ASP A 91 -15.11 18.69 -13.80
CA ASP A 91 -14.34 18.05 -12.74
C ASP A 91 -12.87 18.44 -12.88
N SER A 92 -12.32 19.07 -11.83
CA SER A 92 -10.93 19.51 -11.83
C SER A 92 -9.95 18.34 -11.79
N ALA A 93 -8.86 18.46 -12.55
CA ALA A 93 -7.75 17.51 -12.46
C ALA A 93 -7.11 17.55 -11.07
N PHE A 94 -6.81 16.38 -10.51
CA PHE A 94 -6.10 16.28 -9.25
C PHE A 94 -5.20 15.04 -9.23
N ALA A 95 -4.18 15.09 -8.39
CA ALA A 95 -3.34 13.95 -8.11
C ALA A 95 -2.99 13.93 -6.61
N THR A 96 -2.72 12.75 -6.08
CA THR A 96 -2.29 12.55 -4.70
C THR A 96 -1.07 11.64 -4.68
N HIS A 97 -0.25 11.76 -3.63
CA HIS A 97 0.90 10.89 -3.38
C HIS A 97 1.91 10.81 -4.54
N TYR A 98 2.09 11.91 -5.29
CA TYR A 98 3.02 12.02 -6.42
C TYR A 98 4.26 12.84 -6.05
N ALA A 99 5.42 12.48 -6.61
CA ALA A 99 6.64 13.27 -6.51
C ALA A 99 6.73 14.34 -7.62
N THR A 100 6.21 14.01 -8.80
CA THR A 100 6.15 14.92 -9.96
C THR A 100 4.84 14.69 -10.71
N LEU A 101 4.31 15.75 -11.33
CA LEU A 101 3.15 15.71 -12.20
C LEU A 101 3.60 16.13 -13.61
N LEU A 102 3.35 15.30 -14.61
CA LEU A 102 3.69 15.59 -16.00
C LEU A 102 2.42 15.44 -16.84
N TRP A 103 2.08 16.49 -17.60
CA TRP A 103 1.04 16.44 -18.62
C TRP A 103 1.63 16.07 -19.98
N SER A 104 0.96 15.18 -20.70
CA SER A 104 1.31 14.80 -22.08
C SER A 104 0.05 14.75 -22.94
N THR A 105 0.16 15.17 -24.21
CA THR A 105 -0.89 15.06 -25.22
C THR A 105 -0.41 14.15 -26.36
N SER A 106 -1.33 13.49 -27.05
CA SER A 106 -1.04 12.70 -28.25
C SER A 106 -0.77 13.55 -29.51
N GLY A 107 -1.11 14.85 -29.47
CA GLY A 107 -1.01 15.75 -30.63
C GLY A 107 -2.33 16.38 -31.01
#